data_AF-A0A2J7TMI5-F1
#
_entry.id   AF-A0A2J7TMI5-F1
#
_cell.length_a   1.000
_cell.length_b   1.000
_cell.length_c   1.000
_cell.angle_alpha   90.00
_cell.angle_beta   90.00
_cell.angle_gamma   90.00
#
_symmetry.space_group_name_H-M   'P 1'
#
loop_
_entity.id
_entity.type
_entity.pdbx_description
1 polymer ?
#
loop_
_entity_poly.entity_id
_entity_poly.type
_entity_poly.pdbx_seq_one_letter_code
_entity_poly.pdbx_strand_id
1 'polypeptide(L)' 'MTCAHRSLPFGTQVRVTNLSNKRSVLLVVNDRGPFIAGRIVDVSTGAADALGFRHQGVARVALETIVN' A
#
# COMPACT_ATOMS: atom_id res chain seq x y z
N MET A 1 -4.51 -9.82 -1.91
CA MET A 1 -4.73 -8.35 -1.80
C MET A 1 -3.52 -7.67 -2.39
N THR A 2 -3.69 -6.64 -3.23
CA THR A 2 -2.63 -6.15 -4.13
C THR A 2 -2.40 -4.64 -4.03
N CYS A 3 -1.27 -4.20 -4.58
CA CYS A 3 -0.90 -2.78 -4.69
C CYS A 3 -0.07 -2.47 -5.94
N ALA A 4 -0.03 -1.19 -6.30
CA ALA A 4 0.86 -0.63 -7.30
C ALA A 4 2.05 0.08 -6.64
N HIS A 5 3.26 -0.18 -7.14
CA HIS A 5 4.49 0.49 -6.70
C HIS A 5 5.38 0.84 -7.91
N ARG A 6 6.13 1.94 -7.82
CA ARG A 6 6.85 2.52 -8.97
C ARG A 6 7.97 1.63 -9.47
N SER A 7 8.73 1.07 -8.54
CA SER A 7 10.01 0.41 -8.84
C SER A 7 10.19 -0.95 -8.17
N LEU A 8 9.27 -1.36 -7.29
CA LEU A 8 9.41 -2.66 -6.65
C LEU A 8 9.09 -3.76 -7.69
N PRO A 9 9.86 -4.86 -7.72
CA PRO A 9 9.57 -5.98 -8.60
C PRO A 9 8.13 -6.47 -8.42
N PHE A 10 7.50 -6.91 -9.50
CA PHE A 10 6.23 -7.61 -9.36
C PHE A 10 6.42 -8.88 -8.53
N GLY A 11 5.42 -9.21 -7.72
CA GLY A 11 5.52 -10.30 -6.75
C GLY A 11 6.15 -9.91 -5.41
N THR A 12 6.75 -8.71 -5.29
CA THR A 12 7.25 -8.21 -4.00
C THR A 12 6.11 -8.16 -2.98
N GLN A 13 6.31 -8.78 -1.83
CA GLN A 13 5.39 -8.67 -0.71
C GLN A 13 5.77 -7.48 0.16
N VAL A 14 4.79 -6.64 0.48
CA VAL A 14 4.97 -5.45 1.32
C VAL A 14 3.96 -5.46 2.46
N ARG A 15 4.38 -4.97 3.63
CA ARG A 15 3.47 -4.56 4.70
C ARG A 15 3.21 -3.06 4.55
N VAL A 16 1.94 -2.70 4.46
CA VAL A 16 1.50 -1.30 4.51
C VAL A 16 0.83 -1.08 5.87
N THR A 17 1.25 -0.04 6.57
CA THR A 17 0.70 0.33 7.89
C THR A 17 0.15 1.74 7.82
N ASN A 18 -1.14 1.92 8.13
CA ASN A 18 -1.74 3.24 8.27
C ASN A 18 -1.27 3.88 9.58
N LEU A 19 -0.61 5.04 9.47
CA LEU A 19 0.06 5.66 10.62
C LEU A 19 -0.92 6.28 11.63
N SER A 20 -2.15 6.61 11.21
CA SER A 20 -3.16 7.23 12.07
C SER A 20 -3.82 6.25 13.03
N ASN A 21 -4.01 5.00 12.61
CA ASN A 21 -4.76 3.99 13.37
C ASN A 21 -3.97 2.70 13.63
N LYS A 22 -2.72 2.61 13.15
CA LYS A 22 -1.80 1.47 13.30
C LYS A 22 -2.28 0.15 12.68
N ARG A 23 -3.36 0.15 11.90
CA ARG A 23 -3.80 -1.02 11.14
C ARG A 23 -2.81 -1.29 10.03
N SER A 24 -2.52 -2.56 9.77
CA SER A 24 -1.58 -2.97 8.72
C SER A 24 -2.14 -4.13 7.90
N VAL A 25 -1.63 -4.26 6.68
CA VAL A 25 -2.03 -5.31 5.75
C VAL A 25 -0.85 -5.72 4.87
N LEU A 26 -0.76 -7.02 4.56
CA LEU A 26 0.21 -7.55 3.61
C LEU A 26 -0.38 -7.51 2.20
N LEU A 27 0.40 -6.96 1.27
CA LEU A 27 0.02 -6.77 -0.13
C LEU A 27 1.10 -7.32 -1.04
N VAL A 28 0.71 -7.71 -2.25
CA VAL A 28 1.64 -8.08 -3.33
C VAL A 28 1.65 -6.99 -4.37
N VAL A 29 2.84 -6.57 -4.79
CA VAL A 29 3.01 -5.62 -5.90
C VAL A 29 2.65 -6.32 -7.22
N ASN A 30 1.61 -5.85 -7.89
CA ASN A 30 1.17 -6.42 -9.18
C ASN A 30 0.92 -5.37 -10.26
N ASP A 31 1.15 -4.08 -9.97
CA ASP A 31 0.91 -2.99 -10.90
C ASP A 31 1.91 -1.83 -10.70
N ARG A 32 1.92 -0.87 -11.62
CA ARG A 32 2.80 0.31 -11.63
C ARG A 32 2.03 1.57 -11.28
N GLY A 33 2.71 2.42 -10.52
CA GLY A 33 2.14 3.63 -9.92
C GLY A 33 2.71 3.81 -8.50
N PRO A 34 2.28 4.82 -7.74
CA PRO A 34 1.43 5.93 -8.17
C PRO A 34 2.19 6.86 -9.13
N PHE A 35 1.50 7.51 -10.07
CA PHE A 35 2.10 8.55 -10.93
C PHE A 35 1.95 9.97 -10.37
N ILE A 36 1.43 10.09 -9.15
CA ILE A 36 1.23 11.35 -8.45
C ILE A 36 2.40 11.58 -7.48
N ALA A 37 3.04 12.74 -7.60
CA ALA A 37 4.13 13.14 -6.69
C ALA A 37 3.69 13.08 -5.22
N GLY A 38 4.58 12.60 -4.35
CA GLY A 38 4.32 12.47 -2.90
C GLY A 38 3.52 11.22 -2.48
N ARG A 39 2.94 10.45 -3.40
CA ARG A 39 2.31 9.15 -3.09
C ARG A 39 3.31 8.01 -3.28
N ILE A 40 3.37 7.05 -2.36
CA ILE A 40 4.36 5.95 -2.41
C ILE A 40 3.78 4.61 -2.84
N VAL A 41 2.48 4.38 -2.65
CA VAL A 41 1.79 3.13 -2.99
C VAL A 41 0.31 3.42 -3.26
N ASP A 42 -0.26 2.78 -4.28
CA ASP A 42 -1.72 2.72 -4.46
C ASP A 42 -2.17 1.30 -4.09
N VAL A 43 -3.22 1.18 -3.28
CA VAL A 43 -3.69 -0.12 -2.79
C VAL A 43 -5.08 -0.42 -3.32
N SER A 44 -5.41 -1.71 -3.46
CA SER A 44 -6.77 -2.12 -3.83
C SER A 44 -7.84 -1.60 -2.85
N THR A 45 -9.10 -1.48 -3.29
CA THR A 45 -10.22 -1.01 -2.45
C THR A 45 -10.34 -1.80 -1.14
N GLY A 46 -10.23 -3.13 -1.19
CA GLY A 46 -10.28 -3.97 0.00
C GLY A 46 -9.10 -3.74 0.97
N ALA A 47 -7.93 -3.34 0.46
CA ALA A 47 -6.81 -2.93 1.30
C ALA A 47 -7.07 -1.59 1.98
N ALA A 48 -7.69 -0.63 1.29
CA ALA A 48 -8.08 0.64 1.89
C ALA A 48 -9.14 0.46 2.99
N ASP A 49 -10.06 -0.50 2.83
CA ASP A 49 -11.01 -0.91 3.87
C ASP A 49 -10.30 -1.51 5.09
N ALA A 50 -9.39 -2.48 4.86
CA ALA A 50 -8.61 -3.11 5.93
C ALA A 50 -7.72 -2.11 6.68
N LEU A 51 -7.14 -1.14 5.96
CA LEU A 51 -6.33 -0.07 6.53
C LEU A 51 -7.17 1.06 7.15
N GLY A 52 -8.49 1.04 6.97
CA GLY A 52 -9.43 1.98 7.58
C GLY A 52 -9.36 3.41 7.02
N PHE A 53 -9.04 3.56 5.73
CA PHE A 53 -8.99 4.88 5.09
C PHE A 53 -9.81 5.02 3.80
N ARG A 54 -10.62 4.02 3.43
CA ARG A 54 -11.42 4.05 2.19
C ARG A 54 -12.20 5.36 2.02
N HIS A 55 -12.88 5.84 3.05
CA HIS A 55 -13.66 7.08 3.00
C HIS A 55 -12.82 8.37 3.04
N GLN A 56 -11.57 8.28 3.50
CA GLN A 56 -10.63 9.42 3.52
C GLN A 56 -9.93 9.62 2.17
N GLY A 57 -9.90 8.58 1.33
CA GLY A 57 -9.26 8.57 0.01
C GLY A 57 -7.74 8.40 0.07
N VAL A 58 -7.05 9.16 0.91
CA VAL A 58 -5.59 9.07 1.11
C VAL A 58 -5.22 8.97 2.59
N ALA A 59 -4.12 8.29 2.89
CA ALA A 59 -3.59 8.16 4.24
C ALA A 59 -2.06 8.24 4.24
N ARG A 60 -1.48 8.73 5.34
CA ARG A 60 -0.04 8.57 5.59
C ARG A 60 0.21 7.14 6.02
N VAL A 61 1.10 6.46 5.31
CA VAL A 61 1.42 5.05 5.54
C VAL A 61 2.93 4.84 5.68
N ALA A 62 3.32 3.81 6.42
CA ALA A 62 4.63 3.19 6.30
C ALA A 62 4.52 2.00 5.33
N LEU A 63 5.57 1.82 4.52
CA LEU A 63 5.70 0.69 3.60
C LEU A 63 7.00 -0.05 3.92
N GLU A 64 6.89 -1.34 4.16
CA GLU A 64 8.02 -2.22 4.47
C GLU A 64 8.03 -3.39 3.48
N THR A 65 9.16 -3.61 2.81
CA THR A 65 9.36 -4.82 2.00
C THR A 65 9.60 -6.01 2.92
N ILE A 66 8.91 -7.12 2.65
CA ILE A 66 9.14 -8.38 3.34
C ILE A 66 10.17 -9.17 2.54
N VAL A 67 11.38 -9.26 3.09
CA VAL A 67 12.44 -10.15 2.61
C VAL A 67 12.48 -11.35 3.54
N ASN A 68 12.37 -12.55 2.96
CA ASN A 68 12.70 -13.79 3.65
C ASN A 68 14.21 -13.97 3.67
#